data_AF-A0A6C0LKG6-F1
#
_entry.id   AF-A0A6C0LKG6-F1
#
_cell.length_a   1.000
_cell.length_b   1.000
_cell.length_c   1.000
_cell.angle_alpha   90.00
_cell.angle_beta   90.00
_cell.angle_gamma   90.00
#
_symmetry.space_group_name_H-M   'P 1'
#
loop_
_entity.id
_entity.type
_entity.pdbx_description
1 polymer ?
#
loop_
_entity_poly.entity_id
_entity_poly.type
_entity_poly.pdbx_seq_one_letter_code
_entity_poly.pdbx_strand_id
1 'polypeptide(L)'
;MPRKKTIPDSSVAKKTPKKNIIDSMIKNNENDENNDVIIQLTIPQAKINNIINSNESQDAKILIPTPYESNSYFSNDAENISYDNEYQAANNINPKNSSCFWCCHAIEGPTVYSMPYNYDALNDNYFVFGSFCSLQCANAYNFATHGSSDKVWEINSWIQMLAKRYGFSNIIRPAPSRYLLKMFGGNLTIEEFREAHLKTDKTYILNIPPMISINTSSEILNTSYLAKLSENKKNKKCI
;
A
#
# COMPACT_ATOMS: atom_id res chain seq x y z
N MET A 1 -58.60 6.54 -27.01
CA MET A 1 -57.68 6.99 -28.07
C MET A 1 -56.84 5.80 -28.56
N PRO A 2 -56.53 5.71 -29.86
CA PRO A 2 -56.04 4.51 -30.55
C PRO A 2 -54.51 4.34 -30.36
N ARG A 3 -53.90 3.14 -30.41
CA ARG A 3 -53.88 2.18 -31.53
C ARG A 3 -53.46 0.77 -31.05
N LYS A 4 -54.20 -0.26 -31.52
CA LYS A 4 -53.70 -1.63 -31.80
C LYS A 4 -52.50 -1.52 -32.79
N LYS A 5 -51.53 -2.44 -32.84
CA LYS A 5 -51.68 -3.87 -33.14
C LYS A 5 -50.46 -4.66 -32.66
N THR A 6 -50.73 -5.86 -32.16
CA THR A 6 -49.78 -6.96 -32.04
C THR A 6 -50.00 -8.01 -33.17
N ILE A 7 -48.92 -8.78 -33.40
CA ILE A 7 -48.75 -10.13 -34.02
C ILE A 7 -48.87 -10.23 -35.57
N PRO A 8 -48.08 -11.06 -36.33
CA PRO A 8 -47.31 -12.25 -35.88
C PRO A 8 -45.88 -12.49 -36.43
N ASP A 9 -45.22 -13.44 -35.76
CA ASP A 9 -44.03 -14.18 -36.18
C ASP A 9 -44.12 -14.70 -37.62
N SER A 10 -43.01 -14.57 -38.38
CA SER A 10 -42.54 -15.64 -39.26
C SER A 10 -41.11 -15.38 -39.76
N SER A 11 -40.42 -16.49 -40.01
CA SER A 11 -39.20 -16.66 -40.81
C SER A 11 -37.85 -16.70 -40.08
N VAL A 12 -37.47 -17.96 -39.82
CA VAL A 12 -36.11 -18.48 -39.73
C VAL A 12 -35.22 -17.82 -40.80
N ALA A 13 -34.18 -17.09 -40.37
CA ALA A 13 -33.14 -16.56 -41.25
C ALA A 13 -31.80 -17.29 -41.03
N LYS A 14 -31.27 -17.80 -42.14
CA LYS A 14 -30.10 -18.67 -42.30
C LYS A 14 -28.80 -18.03 -41.79
N LYS A 15 -27.93 -18.83 -41.17
CA LYS A 15 -26.54 -18.46 -40.82
C LYS A 15 -25.75 -18.09 -42.08
N THR A 16 -25.24 -16.85 -42.15
CA THR A 16 -24.27 -16.41 -43.16
C THR A 16 -22.83 -16.65 -42.66
N PRO A 17 -21.88 -17.00 -43.55
CA PRO A 17 -20.49 -17.25 -43.16
C PRO A 17 -19.84 -15.94 -42.68
N LYS A 18 -19.14 -16.01 -41.54
CA LYS A 18 -18.39 -14.88 -40.98
C LYS A 18 -17.34 -14.41 -41.99
N LYS A 19 -17.48 -13.20 -42.50
CA LYS A 19 -16.46 -12.54 -43.33
C LYS A 19 -15.22 -12.29 -42.47
N ASN A 20 -14.04 -12.55 -43.02
CA ASN A 20 -12.78 -12.24 -42.35
C ASN A 20 -12.67 -10.72 -42.14
N ILE A 21 -12.29 -10.30 -40.93
CA ILE A 21 -12.26 -8.89 -40.48
C ILE A 21 -11.49 -7.98 -41.45
N ILE A 22 -10.45 -8.54 -42.09
CA ILE A 22 -9.62 -7.85 -43.08
C ILE A 22 -10.42 -7.47 -44.33
N ASP A 23 -11.28 -8.36 -44.84
CA ASP A 23 -12.10 -8.10 -46.03
C ASP A 23 -13.22 -7.09 -45.75
N SER A 24 -13.65 -6.92 -44.49
CA SER A 24 -14.57 -5.85 -44.08
C SER A 24 -13.90 -4.49 -43.91
N MET A 25 -12.62 -4.45 -43.52
CA MET A 25 -11.87 -3.18 -43.38
C MET A 25 -11.46 -2.60 -44.74
N ILE A 26 -11.13 -3.44 -45.72
CA ILE A 26 -10.72 -3.00 -47.07
C ILE A 26 -11.90 -2.45 -47.89
N LYS A 27 -13.12 -2.96 -47.69
CA LYS A 27 -14.30 -2.55 -48.47
C LYS A 27 -14.86 -1.18 -48.12
N ASN A 28 -14.55 -0.66 -46.94
CA ASN A 28 -15.17 0.57 -46.42
C ASN A 28 -14.33 1.83 -46.65
N ASN A 29 -13.10 1.71 -47.18
CA ASN A 29 -12.12 2.80 -47.25
C ASN A 29 -11.67 3.14 -48.69
N GLU A 30 -12.57 3.13 -49.67
CA GLU A 30 -12.19 3.45 -51.06
C GLU A 30 -11.82 4.94 -51.30
N ASN A 31 -11.98 5.86 -50.32
CA ASN A 31 -11.92 7.30 -50.60
C ASN A 31 -11.00 8.21 -49.75
N ASP A 32 -10.14 7.72 -48.85
CA ASP A 32 -9.24 8.62 -48.09
C ASP A 32 -7.77 8.15 -48.13
N GLU A 33 -6.90 8.95 -48.74
CA GLU A 33 -5.50 8.58 -49.06
C GLU A 33 -4.51 8.55 -47.88
N ASN A 34 -4.92 8.83 -46.64
CA ASN A 34 -4.02 8.74 -45.48
C ASN A 34 -4.77 8.32 -44.21
N ASN A 35 -5.08 7.03 -44.08
CA ASN A 35 -5.63 6.48 -42.85
C ASN A 35 -4.72 5.39 -42.28
N ASP A 36 -3.97 5.74 -41.24
CA ASP A 36 -3.23 4.78 -40.42
C ASP A 36 -4.23 3.87 -39.69
N VAL A 37 -4.11 2.55 -39.91
CA VAL A 37 -4.95 1.57 -39.22
C VAL A 37 -4.28 1.18 -37.90
N ILE A 38 -4.76 1.72 -36.79
CA ILE A 38 -4.31 1.34 -35.44
C ILE A 38 -4.98 0.02 -35.05
N ILE A 39 -4.20 -1.07 -35.02
CA ILE A 39 -4.69 -2.39 -34.61
C ILE A 39 -4.12 -2.74 -33.24
N GLN A 40 -4.97 -2.76 -32.23
CA GLN A 40 -4.63 -3.30 -30.92
C GLN A 40 -4.78 -4.83 -30.97
N LEU A 41 -3.68 -5.54 -31.22
CA LEU A 41 -3.64 -7.00 -31.16
C LEU A 41 -3.37 -7.45 -29.73
N THR A 42 -4.15 -8.42 -29.23
CA THR A 42 -3.80 -9.16 -28.03
C THR A 42 -2.55 -10.01 -28.31
N ILE A 43 -1.60 -9.99 -27.38
CA ILE A 43 -0.37 -10.78 -27.51
C ILE A 43 -0.78 -12.28 -27.49
N PRO A 44 -0.38 -13.08 -28.49
CA PRO A 44 -0.66 -14.52 -28.48
C PRO A 44 -0.03 -15.20 -27.26
N GLN A 45 -0.75 -16.12 -26.61
CA GLN A 45 -0.29 -16.82 -25.41
C GLN A 45 1.06 -17.53 -25.60
N ALA A 46 1.37 -18.03 -26.80
CA ALA A 46 2.67 -18.63 -27.11
C ALA A 46 3.83 -17.62 -27.00
N LYS A 47 3.59 -16.34 -27.34
CA LYS A 47 4.59 -15.28 -27.24
C LYS A 47 4.76 -14.82 -25.79
N ILE A 48 3.68 -14.82 -25.01
CA ILE A 48 3.70 -14.59 -23.56
C ILE A 48 4.55 -15.66 -22.87
N ASN A 49 4.31 -16.94 -23.18
CA ASN A 49 5.05 -18.05 -22.58
C ASN A 49 6.54 -18.02 -22.94
N ASN A 50 6.91 -17.61 -24.17
CA ASN A 50 8.31 -17.46 -24.54
C ASN A 50 9.01 -16.31 -23.80
N ILE A 51 8.31 -15.20 -23.53
CA ILE A 51 8.84 -14.08 -22.74
C ILE A 51 9.03 -14.46 -21.27
N ILE A 52 8.09 -15.23 -20.72
CA ILE A 52 8.18 -15.78 -19.36
C ILE A 52 9.38 -16.74 -19.27
N ASN A 53 9.46 -17.71 -20.18
CA ASN A 53 10.52 -18.73 -20.18
C ASN A 53 11.92 -18.17 -20.47
N SER A 54 12.03 -17.07 -21.23
CA SER A 54 13.33 -16.40 -21.44
C SER A 54 13.85 -15.71 -20.17
N ASN A 55 12.95 -15.27 -19.29
CA ASN A 55 13.30 -14.58 -18.04
C ASN A 55 13.52 -15.54 -16.86
N GLU A 56 12.99 -16.77 -16.92
CA GLU A 56 13.23 -17.80 -15.89
C GLU A 56 14.71 -18.18 -15.70
N SER A 57 15.57 -17.87 -16.67
CA SER A 57 17.01 -18.14 -16.58
C SER A 57 17.84 -17.00 -15.95
N GLN A 58 17.23 -15.84 -15.68
CA GLN A 58 17.89 -14.70 -15.03
C GLN A 58 17.18 -14.17 -13.77
N ASP A 59 15.97 -14.64 -13.47
CA ASP A 59 15.42 -14.52 -12.13
C ASP A 59 16.23 -15.44 -11.21
N ALA A 60 17.36 -14.91 -10.72
CA ALA A 60 18.09 -15.48 -9.61
C ALA A 60 17.07 -15.92 -8.57
N LYS A 61 17.00 -17.23 -8.31
CA LYS A 61 16.11 -17.86 -7.33
C LYS A 61 15.87 -16.88 -6.19
N ILE A 62 14.72 -16.21 -6.21
CA ILE A 62 14.31 -15.38 -5.10
C ILE A 62 14.09 -16.41 -4.01
N LEU A 63 15.09 -16.56 -3.15
CA LEU A 63 15.01 -17.35 -1.95
C LEU A 63 13.85 -16.73 -1.18
N ILE A 64 12.70 -17.39 -1.23
CA ILE A 64 11.58 -17.07 -0.36
C ILE A 64 12.19 -17.10 1.04
N PRO A 65 12.22 -15.98 1.77
CA PRO A 65 12.80 -15.96 3.09
C PRO A 65 12.06 -17.01 3.92
N THR A 66 12.80 -18.02 4.38
CA THR A 66 12.24 -19.02 5.28
C THR A 66 11.81 -18.29 6.54
N PRO A 67 10.56 -18.46 7.01
CA PRO A 67 10.15 -17.92 8.30
C PRO A 67 11.16 -18.30 9.37
N TYR A 68 11.45 -17.37 10.28
CA TYR A 68 12.36 -17.62 11.40
C TYR A 68 11.77 -18.66 12.38
N GLU A 69 10.46 -18.88 12.31
CA GLU A 69 9.72 -19.84 13.12
C GLU A 69 9.65 -21.20 12.44
N SER A 70 9.91 -22.25 13.22
CA SER A 70 9.55 -23.63 12.89
C SER A 70 8.06 -23.69 12.50
N ASN A 71 7.69 -24.46 11.47
CA ASN A 71 6.28 -24.68 11.10
C ASN A 71 5.42 -24.88 12.35
N SER A 72 4.60 -23.89 12.69
CA SER A 72 3.65 -23.97 13.79
C SER A 72 2.52 -24.90 13.35
N TYR A 73 2.64 -26.19 13.65
CA TYR A 73 1.49 -27.06 13.62
C TYR A 73 0.57 -26.61 14.74
N PHE A 74 -0.67 -26.28 14.40
CA PHE A 74 -1.73 -26.03 15.36
C PHE A 74 -2.09 -27.40 15.98
N SER A 75 -1.28 -27.88 16.92
CA SER A 75 -1.68 -28.96 17.80
C SER A 75 -2.77 -28.40 18.69
N ASN A 76 -4.01 -28.84 18.49
CA ASN A 76 -5.09 -28.60 19.45
C ASN A 76 -4.81 -29.43 20.70
N ASP A 77 -3.81 -29.05 21.49
CA ASP A 77 -3.52 -29.63 22.80
C ASP A 77 -4.40 -28.98 23.87
N ALA A 78 -5.71 -28.92 23.61
CA ALA A 78 -6.72 -28.36 24.50
C ALA A 78 -7.03 -29.26 25.72
N GLU A 79 -6.16 -30.22 26.05
CA GLU A 79 -6.40 -31.15 27.17
C GLU A 79 -5.47 -30.93 28.37
N ASN A 80 -4.40 -30.15 28.28
CA ASN A 80 -3.51 -29.90 29.43
C ASN A 80 -2.90 -28.49 29.45
N ILE A 81 -3.72 -27.44 29.37
CA ILE A 81 -3.27 -26.10 29.78
C ILE A 81 -3.33 -26.08 31.32
N SER A 82 -2.20 -26.30 31.98
CA SER A 82 -2.08 -25.89 33.38
C SER A 82 -2.29 -24.37 33.41
N TYR A 83 -3.22 -23.91 34.24
CA TYR A 83 -3.47 -22.48 34.45
C TYR A 83 -2.38 -21.83 35.31
N ASP A 84 -1.12 -22.18 35.07
CA ASP A 84 0.02 -21.54 35.70
C ASP A 84 0.35 -20.27 34.90
N ASN A 85 -0.60 -19.34 34.86
CA ASN A 85 -0.28 -17.96 34.50
C ASN A 85 0.58 -17.39 35.63
N GLU A 86 1.89 -17.64 35.59
CA GLU A 86 2.84 -17.00 36.47
C GLU A 86 2.81 -15.50 36.20
N TYR A 87 2.10 -14.76 37.06
CA TYR A 87 2.18 -13.31 37.11
C TYR A 87 3.55 -12.96 37.67
N GLN A 88 4.56 -12.85 36.79
CA GLN A 88 5.85 -12.31 37.17
C GLN A 88 5.65 -10.84 37.51
N ALA A 89 5.46 -10.55 38.81
CA ALA A 89 5.45 -9.20 39.33
C ALA A 89 6.80 -8.56 38.93
N ALA A 90 6.75 -7.66 37.95
CA ALA A 90 7.90 -6.99 37.39
C ALA A 90 8.45 -5.96 38.39
N ASN A 91 8.94 -6.44 39.53
CA ASN A 91 9.36 -5.60 40.64
C ASN A 91 10.70 -4.90 40.40
N ASN A 92 11.37 -5.10 39.27
CA ASN A 92 12.58 -4.36 38.90
C ASN A 92 12.83 -4.39 37.39
N ILE A 93 11.94 -3.81 36.57
CA ILE A 93 12.35 -3.43 35.20
C ILE A 93 13.30 -2.25 35.39
N ASN A 94 14.60 -2.51 35.37
CA ASN A 94 15.60 -1.47 35.31
C ASN A 94 15.41 -0.76 33.96
N PRO A 95 14.89 0.48 33.91
CA PRO A 95 14.49 1.12 32.66
C PRO A 95 15.67 1.37 31.71
N LYS A 96 16.91 1.27 32.24
CA LYS A 96 18.18 1.60 31.60
C LYS A 96 18.50 0.85 30.30
N ASN A 97 17.81 -0.24 29.99
CA ASN A 97 18.05 -1.03 28.77
C ASN A 97 16.85 -1.10 27.81
N SER A 98 15.78 -0.33 28.05
CA SER A 98 14.63 -0.32 27.15
C SER A 98 14.77 0.74 26.06
N SER A 99 14.40 0.37 24.83
CA SER A 99 14.32 1.29 23.71
C SER A 99 12.94 1.93 23.64
N CYS A 100 12.90 3.21 23.28
CA CYS A 100 11.65 3.93 23.08
C CYS A 100 10.86 3.34 21.91
N PHE A 101 9.56 3.11 22.09
CA PHE A 101 8.70 2.51 21.06
C PHE A 101 8.50 3.41 19.83
N TRP A 102 8.76 4.72 19.94
CA TRP A 102 8.63 5.66 18.82
C TRP A 102 9.96 5.93 18.11
N CYS A 103 10.95 6.48 18.83
CA CYS A 103 12.23 6.86 18.22
C CYS A 103 13.24 5.72 18.14
N CYS A 104 12.95 4.55 18.75
CA CYS A 104 13.79 3.36 18.73
C CYS A 104 15.22 3.55 19.30
N HIS A 105 15.46 4.63 20.04
CA HIS A 105 16.72 4.88 20.76
C HIS A 105 16.61 4.41 22.21
N ALA A 106 17.75 4.07 22.81
CA ALA A 106 17.85 3.73 24.22
C ALA A 106 17.38 4.89 25.11
N ILE A 107 16.66 4.55 26.19
CA ILE A 107 16.20 5.55 27.16
C ILE A 107 17.34 5.80 28.15
N GLU A 108 18.09 6.88 27.92
CA GLU A 108 19.22 7.29 28.76
C GLU A 108 18.79 8.04 30.04
N GLY A 109 17.50 8.38 30.15
CA GLY A 109 16.94 9.12 31.29
C GLY A 109 16.51 8.21 32.45
N PRO A 110 16.42 8.76 33.69
CA PRO A 110 15.89 8.03 34.84
C PRO A 110 14.38 7.79 34.74
N THR A 111 13.68 8.58 33.89
CA THR A 111 12.23 8.55 33.75
C THR A 111 11.83 7.90 32.43
N VAL A 112 11.03 6.83 32.54
CA VAL A 112 10.30 6.24 31.41
C VAL A 112 8.88 6.78 31.45
N TYR A 113 8.39 7.22 30.30
CA TYR A 113 7.00 7.60 30.12
C TYR A 113 6.23 6.46 29.48
N SER A 114 4.97 6.33 29.86
CA SER A 114 4.05 5.36 29.27
C SER A 114 2.81 6.09 28.74
N MET A 115 2.22 5.56 27.67
CA MET A 115 1.05 6.14 27.03
C MET A 115 -0.21 5.64 27.76
N PRO A 116 -1.11 6.52 28.23
CA PRO A 116 -2.38 6.09 28.79
C PRO A 116 -3.26 5.50 27.69
N TYR A 117 -3.92 4.38 27.96
CA TYR A 117 -4.92 3.78 27.06
C TYR A 117 -6.31 3.71 27.69
N ASN A 118 -6.40 3.82 29.02
CA ASN A 118 -7.65 3.94 29.75
C ASN A 118 -7.43 4.75 31.03
N TYR A 119 -8.47 5.42 31.51
CA TYR A 119 -8.45 6.21 32.74
C TYR A 119 -9.63 5.85 33.62
N ASP A 120 -9.33 5.36 34.82
CA ASP A 120 -10.34 5.11 35.85
C ASP A 120 -10.50 6.34 36.73
N ALA A 121 -11.62 7.05 36.54
CA ALA A 121 -11.94 8.26 37.27
C ALA A 121 -12.28 8.01 38.76
N LEU A 122 -12.67 6.79 39.14
CA LEU A 122 -13.01 6.47 40.53
C LEU A 122 -11.76 6.34 41.40
N ASN A 123 -10.71 5.71 40.85
CA ASN A 123 -9.46 5.44 41.55
C ASN A 123 -8.33 6.43 41.17
N ASP A 124 -8.59 7.39 40.29
CA ASP A 124 -7.61 8.33 39.73
C ASP A 124 -6.35 7.64 39.16
N ASN A 125 -6.58 6.49 38.52
CA ASN A 125 -5.51 5.64 38.00
C ASN A 125 -5.55 5.57 36.48
N TYR A 126 -4.38 5.73 35.86
CA TYR A 126 -4.19 5.54 34.44
C TYR A 126 -3.70 4.12 34.16
N PHE A 127 -4.39 3.44 33.25
CA PHE A 127 -3.83 2.25 32.65
C PHE A 127 -2.94 2.67 31.50
N VAL A 128 -1.67 2.30 31.59
CA VAL A 128 -0.62 2.76 30.68
C VAL A 128 -0.02 1.61 29.89
N PHE A 129 0.46 1.91 28.69
CA PHE A 129 1.08 0.97 27.78
C PHE A 129 2.36 1.58 27.17
N GLY A 130 3.36 0.72 26.96
CA GLY A 130 4.59 1.05 26.26
C GLY A 130 5.63 1.80 27.08
N SER A 131 6.85 1.82 26.54
CA SER A 131 8.00 2.55 27.08
C SER A 131 8.44 3.64 26.11
N PHE A 132 8.40 4.90 26.55
CA PHE A 132 8.71 6.07 25.75
C PHE A 132 9.74 6.95 26.47
N CYS A 133 10.65 7.54 25.69
CA CYS A 133 11.62 8.51 26.21
C CYS A 133 10.98 9.86 26.55
N SER A 134 9.80 10.18 26.00
CA SER A 134 9.10 11.44 26.25
C SER A 134 7.60 11.33 25.99
N LEU A 135 6.79 12.22 26.59
CA LEU A 135 5.35 12.31 26.34
C LEU A 135 5.03 12.68 24.90
N GLN A 136 5.93 13.41 24.22
CA GLN A 136 5.79 13.73 22.79
C GLN A 136 5.92 12.48 21.92
N CYS A 137 6.82 11.55 22.29
CA CYS A 137 6.97 10.25 21.63
C CYS A 137 5.74 9.36 21.87
N ALA A 138 5.21 9.36 23.10
CA ALA A 138 3.95 8.67 23.40
C ALA A 138 2.79 9.24 22.57
N ASN A 139 2.71 10.57 22.42
CA ASN A 139 1.66 11.20 21.63
C ASN A 139 1.81 10.91 20.13
N ALA A 140 3.03 10.93 19.59
CA ALA A 140 3.26 10.56 18.20
C ALA A 140 2.88 9.10 17.91
N TYR A 141 3.18 8.19 18.84
CA TYR A 141 2.74 6.80 18.76
C TYR A 141 1.20 6.68 18.76
N ASN A 142 0.51 7.44 19.61
CA ASN A 142 -0.96 7.51 19.60
C ASN A 142 -1.51 7.91 18.22
N PHE A 143 -0.99 8.99 17.62
CA PHE A 143 -1.43 9.42 16.28
C PHE A 143 -1.09 8.39 15.19
N ALA A 144 0.02 7.65 15.32
CA ALA A 144 0.39 6.63 14.35
C ALA A 144 -0.45 5.35 14.47
N THR A 145 -0.74 4.89 15.68
CA THR A 145 -1.47 3.64 15.94
C THR A 145 -2.97 3.82 15.87
N HIS A 146 -3.49 4.89 16.46
CA HIS A 146 -4.91 5.13 16.58
C HIS A 146 -5.44 6.16 15.59
N GLY A 147 -4.61 6.76 14.73
CA GLY A 147 -4.94 7.89 13.85
C GLY A 147 -6.26 7.83 13.09
N SER A 148 -6.78 6.63 12.83
CA SER A 148 -8.07 6.39 12.16
C SER A 148 -9.29 6.32 13.09
N SER A 149 -9.11 6.45 14.42
CA SER A 149 -10.13 6.26 15.44
C SER A 149 -10.25 7.49 16.35
N ASP A 150 -11.46 7.77 16.83
CA ASP A 150 -11.72 8.87 17.76
C ASP A 150 -11.00 8.74 19.11
N LYS A 151 -10.57 7.51 19.47
CA LYS A 151 -9.78 7.23 20.67
C LYS A 151 -8.47 8.04 20.74
N VAL A 152 -7.95 8.49 19.60
CA VAL A 152 -6.76 9.35 19.54
C VAL A 152 -6.93 10.58 20.38
N TRP A 153 -8.10 11.22 20.32
CA TRP A 153 -8.35 12.49 20.98
C TRP A 153 -8.51 12.33 22.50
N GLU A 154 -9.10 11.21 22.93
CA GLU A 154 -9.18 10.83 24.35
C GLU A 154 -7.79 10.57 24.92
N ILE A 155 -7.00 9.74 24.25
CA ILE A 155 -5.62 9.43 24.67
C ILE A 155 -4.76 10.69 24.69
N ASN A 156 -4.87 11.54 23.66
CA ASN A 156 -4.17 12.82 23.62
C ASN A 156 -4.56 13.72 24.81
N SER A 157 -5.84 13.75 25.18
CA SER A 157 -6.31 14.50 26.35
C SER A 157 -5.71 13.97 27.65
N TRP A 158 -5.64 12.65 27.83
CA TRP A 158 -4.99 12.04 29.00
C TRP A 158 -3.49 12.30 29.04
N ILE A 159 -2.79 12.29 27.89
CA ILE A 159 -1.37 12.66 27.82
C ILE A 159 -1.17 14.10 28.30
N GLN A 160 -2.06 15.02 27.92
CA GLN A 160 -2.01 16.41 28.35
C GLN A 160 -2.29 16.56 29.85
N MET A 161 -3.19 15.76 30.41
CA MET A 161 -3.42 15.71 31.87
C MET A 161 -2.20 15.18 32.62
N LEU A 162 -1.59 14.09 32.13
CA LEU A 162 -0.34 13.55 32.68
C LEU A 162 0.79 14.56 32.62
N ALA A 163 0.92 15.29 31.51
CA ALA A 163 1.92 16.34 31.37
C ALA A 163 1.79 17.41 32.46
N LYS A 164 0.55 17.85 32.75
CA LYS A 164 0.28 18.78 33.85
C LYS A 164 0.63 18.19 35.21
N ARG A 165 0.32 16.90 35.45
CA ARG A 165 0.67 16.19 36.69
C ARG A 165 2.18 16.08 36.89
N TYR A 166 2.95 15.89 35.82
CA TYR A 166 4.41 15.90 35.85
C TYR A 166 5.04 17.30 35.93
N GLY A 167 4.23 18.37 35.90
CA GLY A 167 4.70 19.75 36.01
C GLY A 167 5.17 20.38 34.69
N PHE A 168 4.82 19.81 33.53
CA PHE A 168 5.09 20.45 32.25
C PHE A 168 4.12 21.64 32.05
N SER A 169 4.67 22.84 31.82
CA SER A 169 3.89 24.04 31.49
C SER A 169 3.43 24.09 30.03
N ASN A 170 4.15 23.38 29.16
CA ASN A 170 3.97 23.45 27.72
C ASN A 170 3.00 22.36 27.23
N ILE A 171 2.27 22.69 26.17
CA ILE A 171 1.40 21.75 25.45
C ILE A 171 2.28 20.67 24.80
N ILE A 172 1.99 19.40 25.05
CA ILE A 172 2.72 18.27 24.46
C ILE A 172 2.27 18.09 23.02
N ARG A 173 3.11 18.55 22.08
CA ARG A 173 2.94 18.27 20.65
C ARG A 173 3.47 16.86 20.33
N PRO A 174 2.88 16.16 19.35
CA PRO A 174 3.42 14.89 18.90
C PRO A 174 4.83 15.10 18.32
N ALA A 175 5.73 14.18 18.63
CA ALA A 175 7.04 14.10 17.99
C ALA A 175 6.90 13.89 16.46
N PRO A 176 7.88 14.34 15.66
CA PRO A 176 7.82 14.16 14.22
C PRO A 176 7.95 12.67 13.84
N SER A 177 7.66 12.37 12.57
CA SER A 177 7.74 11.00 12.04
C SER A 177 9.13 10.39 12.26
N ARG A 178 9.17 9.16 12.79
CA ARG A 178 10.43 8.42 13.02
C ARG A 178 11.25 8.27 11.74
N TYR A 179 10.61 8.25 10.57
CA TYR A 179 11.29 8.14 9.27
C TYR A 179 12.22 9.33 8.94
N LEU A 180 12.13 10.43 9.69
CA LEU A 180 13.07 11.56 9.55
C LEU A 180 14.42 11.29 10.22
N LEU A 181 14.53 10.29 11.10
CA LEU A 181 15.80 9.93 11.73
C LEU A 181 16.73 9.28 10.70
N LYS A 182 18.04 9.58 10.82
CA LYS A 182 19.10 8.98 10.00
C LYS A 182 19.08 7.44 9.99
N MET A 183 18.69 6.81 11.10
CA MET A 183 18.57 5.36 11.20
C MET A 183 17.56 4.75 10.21
N PHE A 184 16.54 5.51 9.81
CA PHE A 184 15.53 5.09 8.83
C PHE A 184 15.76 5.69 7.44
N GLY A 185 16.92 6.33 7.20
CA GLY A 185 17.24 6.99 5.94
C GLY A 185 16.82 8.47 5.87
N GLY A 186 16.42 9.08 6.98
CA GLY A 186 16.12 10.50 7.07
C GLY A 186 17.37 11.38 7.25
N ASN A 187 17.16 12.68 7.37
CA ASN A 187 18.23 13.68 7.48
C ASN A 187 18.51 14.13 8.93
N LEU A 188 17.62 13.86 9.89
CA LEU A 188 17.73 14.34 11.26
C LEU A 188 18.55 13.39 12.15
N THR A 189 19.42 13.98 12.96
CA THR A 189 20.02 13.32 14.12
C THR A 189 19.01 13.16 15.26
N ILE A 190 19.35 12.37 16.30
CA ILE A 190 18.46 12.16 17.44
C ILE A 190 18.29 13.44 18.27
N GLU A 191 19.34 14.26 18.36
CA GLU A 191 19.34 15.54 19.05
C GLU A 191 18.41 16.52 18.32
N GLU A 192 18.57 16.65 17.00
CA GLU A 192 17.69 17.50 16.17
C GLU A 192 16.23 17.03 16.21
N PHE A 193 16.01 15.71 16.23
CA PHE A 193 14.67 15.12 16.37
C PHE A 193 14.02 15.47 17.71
N ARG A 194 14.81 15.48 18.80
CA ARG A 194 14.33 15.86 20.13
C ARG A 194 14.05 17.35 20.23
N GLU A 195 14.91 18.19 19.66
CA GLU A 195 14.68 19.64 19.61
C GLU A 195 13.48 20.04 18.74
N ALA A 196 13.24 19.30 17.65
CA ALA A 196 12.19 19.56 16.68
C ALA A 196 10.79 19.68 17.29
N HIS A 197 10.50 18.96 18.37
CA HIS A 197 9.20 18.98 19.03
C HIS A 197 9.16 19.81 20.31
N LEU A 198 10.30 20.34 20.75
CA LEU A 198 10.39 21.32 21.84
C LEU A 198 10.13 22.74 21.37
N LYS A 199 10.53 23.05 20.13
CA LYS A 199 10.36 24.37 19.50
C LYS A 199 9.06 24.41 18.70
N THR A 200 8.29 25.50 18.84
CA THR A 200 6.98 25.66 18.17
C THR A 200 7.11 26.06 16.69
N ASP A 201 8.29 26.54 16.28
CA ASP A 201 8.46 27.31 15.04
C ASP A 201 8.50 26.46 13.77
N LYS A 202 8.75 25.15 13.88
CA LYS A 202 8.95 24.26 12.72
C LYS A 202 7.96 23.11 12.74
N THR A 203 7.38 22.83 11.58
CA THR A 203 6.48 21.70 11.36
C THR A 203 7.11 20.79 10.31
N TYR A 204 7.28 19.51 10.65
CA TYR A 204 7.89 18.53 9.76
C TYR A 204 6.81 17.71 9.08
N ILE A 205 6.78 17.77 7.75
CA ILE A 205 5.84 17.00 6.92
C ILE A 205 6.66 15.97 6.14
N LEU A 206 6.30 14.70 6.27
CA LEU A 206 6.90 13.61 5.51
C LEU A 206 6.14 13.43 4.19
N ASN A 207 6.74 13.81 3.08
CA ASN A 207 6.19 13.56 1.75
C ASN A 207 6.54 12.13 1.33
N ILE A 208 5.52 11.28 1.15
CA ILE A 208 5.70 9.91 0.63
C ILE A 208 5.57 9.99 -0.90
N PRO A 209 6.65 9.73 -1.67
CA PRO A 209 6.57 9.78 -3.12
C PRO A 209 5.65 8.66 -3.64
N PRO A 210 4.84 8.90 -4.69
CA PRO A 210 4.09 7.84 -5.33
C PRO A 210 5.05 6.84 -6.00
N MET A 211 4.73 5.56 -5.96
CA MET A 211 5.43 4.54 -6.74
C MET A 211 5.07 4.72 -8.22
N ILE A 212 5.94 5.35 -9.01
CA ILE A 212 5.66 5.65 -10.42
C ILE A 212 6.01 4.43 -11.29
N SER A 213 5.03 3.85 -11.99
CA SER A 213 5.24 2.79 -12.99
C SER A 213 5.50 3.36 -14.39
N ILE A 214 6.40 2.71 -15.14
CA ILE A 214 6.90 3.10 -16.48
C ILE A 214 5.78 3.06 -17.53
N ASN A 215 5.85 3.93 -18.55
CA ASN A 215 4.81 4.13 -19.56
C ASN A 215 4.83 3.10 -20.70
N THR A 216 3.65 2.88 -21.29
CA THR A 216 3.42 2.12 -22.52
C THR A 216 4.15 2.73 -23.71
N SER A 217 4.94 1.93 -24.44
CA SER A 217 5.58 2.31 -25.70
C SER A 217 4.76 1.86 -26.91
N SER A 218 4.70 2.67 -27.96
CA SER A 218 4.14 2.32 -29.28
C SER A 218 5.25 2.24 -30.34
N GLU A 219 5.15 1.28 -31.25
CA GLU A 219 6.05 1.13 -32.40
C GLU A 219 5.27 1.33 -33.72
N ILE A 220 5.88 2.02 -34.67
CA ILE A 220 5.34 2.22 -36.03
C ILE A 220 5.97 1.18 -36.95
N LEU A 221 5.16 0.35 -37.60
CA LEU A 221 5.61 -0.67 -38.54
C LEU A 221 5.29 -0.27 -39.98
N ASN A 222 6.23 -0.48 -40.90
CA ASN A 222 6.02 -0.21 -42.33
C ASN A 222 5.20 -1.34 -42.97
N THR A 223 3.96 -1.05 -43.37
CA THR A 223 3.01 -2.02 -43.91
C THR A 223 2.94 -2.03 -45.45
N SER A 224 4.00 -1.58 -46.14
CA SER A 224 4.08 -1.51 -47.61
C SER A 224 3.76 -2.83 -48.35
N TYR A 225 3.85 -4.00 -47.70
CA TYR A 225 3.43 -5.27 -48.26
C TYR A 225 1.89 -5.41 -48.44
N LEU A 226 1.09 -4.74 -47.60
CA LEU A 226 -0.38 -4.76 -47.71
C LEU A 226 -0.86 -4.04 -48.97
N ALA A 227 -0.16 -2.99 -49.40
CA ALA A 227 -0.43 -2.31 -50.65
C ALA A 227 -0.27 -3.26 -51.86
N LYS A 228 0.82 -4.02 -51.92
CA LYS A 228 1.11 -4.99 -53.01
C LYS A 228 0.07 -6.11 -53.12
N LEU A 229 -0.48 -6.54 -51.98
CA LEU A 229 -1.57 -7.53 -51.93
C LEU A 229 -2.89 -7.00 -52.49
N SER A 230 -3.17 -5.70 -52.30
CA SER A 230 -4.36 -5.04 -52.83
C SER A 230 -4.30 -4.91 -54.36
N GLU A 231 -3.13 -4.58 -54.92
CA GLU A 231 -2.89 -4.49 -56.36
C GLU A 231 -3.08 -5.84 -57.06
N ASN A 232 -2.54 -6.92 -56.48
CA ASN A 232 -2.69 -8.26 -57.03
C ASN A 232 -4.15 -8.77 -57.00
N LYS A 233 -4.97 -8.33 -56.03
CA LYS A 233 -6.42 -8.62 -56.00
C LYS A 233 -7.19 -7.83 -57.06
N LYS A 234 -6.77 -6.59 -57.40
CA LYS A 234 -7.35 -5.81 -58.51
C LYS A 234 -7.05 -6.48 -59.86
N ASN A 235 -5.81 -6.94 -60.07
CA ASN A 235 -5.41 -7.58 -61.33
C ASN A 235 -6.11 -8.93 -61.59
N LYS A 236 -6.49 -9.67 -60.54
CA LYS A 236 -7.27 -10.92 -60.68
C LYS A 236 -8.75 -10.73 -61.01
N LYS A 237 -9.28 -9.50 -60.96
CA LYS A 237 -10.68 -9.18 -61.33
C LYS A 237 -10.84 -8.80 -62.82
N CYS A 238 -9.75 -8.68 -63.57
CA CYS A 238 -9.75 -8.24 -64.97
C CYS A 238 -9.48 -9.36 -66.00
N ILE A 239 -9.72 -10.63 -65.64
CA ILE A 239 -9.74 -11.77 -66.59
C ILE A 239 -11.12 -12.44 -66.46
#